data_AF-A4U2K0-F1
#
_entry.id   AF-A4U2K0-F1
#
_cell.length_a   1.000
_cell.length_b   1.000
_cell.length_c   1.000
_cell.angle_alpha   90.00
_cell.angle_beta   90.00
_cell.angle_gamma   90.00
#
_symmetry.space_group_name_H-M   'P 1'
#
loop_
_entity.id
_entity.type
_entity.pdbx_description
1 polymer ?
#
loop_
_entity_poly.entity_id
_entity_poly.type
_entity_poly.pdbx_seq_one_letter_code
_entity_poly.pdbx_strand_id
1 'polypeptide(L)'
;MGATVRLMPNHDPHWRERLESAKARQAELLRREGILTEAEQAELLALRQEADRAFNARFRTTAEYRDFYVGRARDLLEEEGIDMPIPALADDATLEEIDRVLGMVWQAVEVTNSETF
;
A
#
# COMPACT_ATOMS: atom_id res chain seq x y z
N MET A 1 -9.00 15.27 26.18
CA MET A 1 -9.44 15.60 24.81
C MET A 1 -9.65 14.27 24.10
N GLY A 2 -10.87 13.96 23.69
CA GLY A 2 -11.18 12.67 23.07
C GLY A 2 -10.58 12.62 21.66
N ALA A 3 -9.68 11.67 21.40
CA ALA A 3 -9.19 11.44 20.05
C ALA A 3 -10.39 11.05 19.18
N THR A 4 -10.71 11.87 18.18
CA THR A 4 -11.78 11.58 17.22
C THR A 4 -11.29 10.46 16.31
N VAL A 5 -11.69 9.22 16.60
CA VAL A 5 -11.34 8.06 15.77
C VAL A 5 -11.99 8.22 14.40
N ARG A 6 -11.18 8.42 13.36
CA ARG A 6 -11.63 8.48 11.97
C ARG A 6 -11.68 7.07 11.38
N LEU A 7 -12.86 6.68 10.91
CA LEU A 7 -13.04 5.41 10.21
C LEU A 7 -12.48 5.49 8.79
N MET A 8 -11.91 4.39 8.34
CA MET A 8 -11.44 4.26 6.96
C MET A 8 -12.64 4.18 6.01
N PRO A 9 -12.74 5.02 4.97
CA PRO A 9 -13.91 5.05 4.10
C PRO A 9 -14.12 3.76 3.31
N ASN A 10 -13.05 2.99 3.08
CA ASN A 10 -13.06 1.79 2.25
C ASN A 10 -12.88 0.50 3.07
N HIS A 11 -13.18 0.52 4.37
CA HIS A 11 -13.10 -0.70 5.18
C HIS A 11 -14.08 -1.76 4.66
N ASP A 12 -13.58 -2.94 4.33
CA ASP A 12 -14.37 -4.07 3.86
C ASP A 12 -14.15 -5.25 4.82
N PRO A 13 -15.16 -5.76 5.54
CA PRO A 13 -14.99 -6.90 6.43
C PRO A 13 -14.62 -8.20 5.70
N HIS A 14 -14.93 -8.31 4.40
CA HIS A 14 -14.58 -9.44 3.54
C HIS A 14 -13.28 -9.20 2.76
N TRP A 15 -12.48 -8.21 3.16
CA TRP A 15 -11.20 -7.89 2.54
C TRP A 15 -10.29 -9.11 2.37
N ARG A 16 -10.32 -10.02 3.34
CA ARG A 16 -9.48 -11.22 3.34
C ARG A 16 -9.89 -12.18 2.21
N GLU A 17 -11.18 -12.39 2.03
CA GLU A 17 -11.69 -13.26 0.96
C GLU A 17 -11.39 -12.67 -0.41
N ARG A 18 -11.56 -11.35 -0.59
CA ARG A 18 -11.21 -10.66 -1.83
C ARG A 18 -9.72 -10.74 -2.14
N LEU A 19 -8.87 -10.52 -1.14
CA LEU A 19 -7.42 -10.62 -1.26
C LEU A 19 -6.99 -12.04 -1.66
N GLU A 20 -7.49 -13.05 -0.97
CA GLU A 20 -7.14 -14.44 -1.25
C GLU A 20 -7.66 -14.89 -2.62
N SER A 21 -8.86 -14.46 -3.01
CA SER A 21 -9.42 -14.70 -4.35
C SER A 21 -8.57 -14.06 -5.44
N ALA A 22 -8.20 -12.78 -5.29
CA ALA A 22 -7.35 -12.08 -6.25
C ALA A 22 -5.97 -12.74 -6.38
N LYS A 23 -5.34 -13.11 -5.25
CA LYS A 23 -4.06 -13.83 -5.22
C LYS A 23 -4.15 -15.22 -5.84
N ALA A 24 -5.22 -15.97 -5.56
CA ALA A 24 -5.42 -17.31 -6.11
C ALA A 24 -5.51 -17.25 -7.64
N ARG A 25 -6.29 -16.29 -8.17
CA ARG A 25 -6.42 -16.08 -9.62
C ARG A 25 -5.12 -15.58 -10.25
N GLN A 26 -4.41 -14.67 -9.58
CA GLN A 26 -3.09 -14.22 -10.03
C GLN A 26 -2.10 -15.38 -10.12
N ALA A 27 -2.06 -16.24 -9.10
CA ALA A 27 -1.20 -17.42 -9.08
C ALA A 27 -1.61 -18.48 -10.11
N GLU A 28 -2.89 -18.57 -10.48
CA GLU A 28 -3.35 -19.44 -11.57
C GLU A 28 -2.83 -18.94 -12.93
N LEU A 29 -2.95 -17.63 -13.20
CA LEU A 29 -2.41 -17.04 -14.43
C LEU A 29 -0.89 -17.18 -14.52
N LEU A 30 -0.17 -16.94 -13.43
CA LEU A 30 1.30 -17.07 -13.40
C LEU A 30 1.80 -18.52 -13.49
N ARG A 31 0.97 -19.51 -13.15
CA ARG A 31 1.29 -20.94 -13.30
C ARG A 31 1.13 -21.43 -14.73
N ARG A 32 0.47 -20.66 -15.59
CA ARG A 32 0.21 -21.04 -16.97
C ARG A 32 1.52 -21.00 -17.76
N GLU A 33 1.92 -22.12 -18.35
CA GLU A 33 3.10 -22.17 -19.20
C GLU A 33 2.85 -21.40 -20.50
N GLY A 34 3.78 -20.53 -20.85
CA GLY A 34 3.73 -19.71 -22.07
C GLY A 34 3.83 -18.21 -21.81
N ILE A 35 3.92 -17.43 -22.88
CA ILE A 35 3.87 -15.97 -22.81
C ILE A 35 2.41 -15.57 -22.63
N LEU A 36 2.12 -14.85 -21.56
CA LEU A 36 0.79 -14.30 -21.28
C LEU A 36 0.37 -13.38 -22.41
N THR A 37 -0.87 -13.54 -22.88
CA THR A 37 -1.49 -12.63 -23.85
C THR A 37 -1.64 -11.24 -23.24
N GLU A 38 -1.79 -10.20 -24.08
CA GLU A 38 -2.04 -8.83 -23.61
C GLU A 38 -3.27 -8.73 -22.68
N ALA A 39 -4.32 -9.51 -22.97
CA ALA A 39 -5.50 -9.60 -22.13
C ALA A 39 -5.21 -10.20 -20.75
N GLU A 40 -4.37 -11.25 -20.68
CA GLU A 40 -3.97 -11.88 -19.41
C GLU A 40 -3.02 -10.98 -18.62
N GLN A 41 -2.15 -10.22 -19.29
CA GLN A 41 -1.31 -9.21 -18.65
C GLN A 41 -2.17 -8.09 -18.05
N ALA A 42 -3.19 -7.61 -18.77
CA ALA A 42 -4.15 -6.65 -18.25
C ALA A 42 -4.95 -7.22 -17.06
N GLU A 43 -5.36 -8.49 -17.12
CA GLU A 43 -6.02 -9.18 -16.02
C GLU A 43 -5.10 -9.28 -14.79
N LEU A 44 -3.82 -9.62 -14.96
CA LEU A 44 -2.84 -9.65 -13.87
C LEU A 44 -2.67 -8.29 -13.20
N LEU A 45 -2.60 -7.21 -13.99
CA LEU A 45 -2.53 -5.85 -13.46
C LEU A 45 -3.79 -5.49 -12.67
N ALA A 46 -4.97 -5.86 -13.17
CA ALA A 46 -6.24 -5.66 -12.48
C ALA A 46 -6.30 -6.46 -11.17
N LEU A 47 -5.85 -7.72 -11.16
CA LEU A 47 -5.80 -8.58 -9.98
C LEU A 47 -4.83 -8.04 -8.93
N ARG A 48 -3.69 -7.51 -9.35
CA ARG A 48 -2.74 -6.84 -8.44
C ARG A 48 -3.39 -5.63 -7.78
N GLN A 49 -4.03 -4.76 -8.56
CA GLN A 49 -4.74 -3.59 -8.02
C GLN A 49 -5.88 -3.97 -7.08
N GLU A 50 -6.61 -5.03 -7.40
CA GLU A 50 -7.67 -5.55 -6.52
C GLU A 50 -7.11 -6.11 -5.22
N ALA A 51 -6.00 -6.85 -5.27
CA ALA A 51 -5.29 -7.34 -4.10
C ALA A 51 -4.80 -6.17 -3.22
N ASP A 52 -4.22 -5.12 -3.82
CA ASP A 52 -3.79 -3.92 -3.09
C ASP A 52 -4.98 -3.19 -2.45
N ARG A 53 -6.11 -3.04 -3.17
CA ARG A 53 -7.33 -2.45 -2.62
C ARG A 53 -7.91 -3.26 -1.47
N ALA A 54 -8.01 -4.57 -1.64
CA ALA A 54 -8.49 -5.46 -0.60
C ALA A 54 -7.56 -5.42 0.63
N PHE A 55 -6.25 -5.44 0.42
CA PHE A 55 -5.31 -5.28 1.53
C PHE A 55 -5.50 -3.95 2.27
N ASN A 56 -5.71 -2.85 1.57
CA ASN A 56 -6.00 -1.55 2.18
C ASN A 56 -7.36 -1.48 2.88
N ALA A 57 -8.33 -2.25 2.42
CA ALA A 57 -9.65 -2.34 3.05
C ALA A 57 -9.61 -3.02 4.44
N ARG A 58 -8.49 -3.65 4.81
CA ARG A 58 -8.32 -4.28 6.14
C ARG A 58 -8.32 -3.28 7.29
N PHE A 59 -7.86 -2.06 7.04
CA PHE A 59 -7.72 -1.05 8.10
C PHE A 59 -9.08 -0.48 8.44
N ARG A 60 -9.44 -0.50 9.72
CA ARG A 60 -10.73 0.02 10.19
C ARG A 60 -10.66 1.52 10.42
N THR A 61 -9.49 2.04 10.76
CA THR A 61 -9.26 3.46 11.09
C THR A 61 -8.09 4.05 10.31
N THR A 62 -8.09 5.38 10.14
CA THR A 62 -6.96 6.08 9.50
C THR A 62 -5.69 6.04 10.36
N ALA A 63 -5.82 5.94 11.69
CA ALA A 63 -4.71 5.78 12.60
C ALA A 63 -3.98 4.43 12.38
N GLU A 64 -4.72 3.32 12.27
CA GLU A 64 -4.13 2.01 11.96
C GLU A 64 -3.43 2.00 10.59
N TYR A 65 -4.04 2.64 9.59
CA TYR A 65 -3.45 2.79 8.26
C TYR A 65 -2.14 3.60 8.33
N ARG A 66 -2.17 4.77 9.00
CA ARG A 66 -1.01 5.63 9.24
C ARG A 66 0.12 4.85 9.90
N ASP A 67 -0.13 4.23 11.04
CA ASP A 67 0.92 3.59 11.84
C ASP A 67 1.59 2.46 11.06
N PHE A 68 0.81 1.68 10.31
CA PHE A 68 1.36 0.62 9.47
C PHE A 68 2.23 1.15 8.32
N TYR A 69 1.72 2.13 7.55
CA TYR A 69 2.44 2.62 6.38
C TYR A 69 3.61 3.53 6.74
N VAL A 70 3.50 4.33 7.80
CA VAL A 70 4.61 5.13 8.33
C VAL A 70 5.70 4.23 8.90
N GLY A 71 5.34 3.14 9.60
CA GLY A 71 6.30 2.13 10.04
C GLY A 71 7.07 1.53 8.87
N ARG A 72 6.34 1.04 7.85
CA ARG A 72 6.95 0.49 6.63
C ARG A 72 7.81 1.50 5.88
N ALA A 73 7.40 2.76 5.84
CA ALA A 73 8.17 3.84 5.23
C ALA A 73 9.50 4.08 5.96
N ARG A 74 9.52 3.98 7.29
CA ARG A 74 10.76 4.04 8.09
C ARG A 74 11.67 2.87 7.80
N ASP A 75 11.11 1.65 7.80
CA ASP A 75 11.88 0.44 7.51
C ASP A 75 12.51 0.53 6.12
N LEU A 76 11.77 1.04 5.12
CA LEU A 76 12.29 1.24 3.77
C LEU A 76 13.39 2.30 3.71
N LEU A 77 13.22 3.45 4.38
CA LEU A 77 14.26 4.46 4.44
C LEU A 77 15.54 3.93 5.11
N GLU A 78 15.41 3.11 6.15
CA GLU A 78 16.53 2.47 6.82
C GLU A 78 17.24 1.44 5.91
N GLU A 79 16.47 0.61 5.20
CA GLU A 79 17.00 -0.37 4.25
C GLU A 79 17.79 0.29 3.11
N GLU A 80 17.30 1.42 2.62
CA GLU A 80 17.92 2.21 1.55
C GLU A 80 19.02 3.15 2.07
N GLY A 81 19.22 3.24 3.38
CA GLY A 81 20.21 4.13 4.00
C GLY A 81 19.92 5.62 3.86
N ILE A 82 18.65 6.00 3.68
CA ILE A 82 18.20 7.38 3.48
C ILE A 82 17.85 8.01 4.84
N ASP A 83 18.65 8.98 5.27
CA ASP A 83 18.34 9.80 6.46
C ASP A 83 17.36 10.93 6.11
N MET A 84 16.07 10.57 6.02
CA MET A 84 14.97 11.51 5.82
C MET A 84 14.05 11.52 7.06
N PRO A 85 13.80 12.70 7.67
CA PRO A 85 12.81 12.80 8.73
C PRO A 85 11.39 12.68 8.16
N ILE A 86 10.62 11.71 8.65
CA ILE A 86 9.19 11.61 8.33
C ILE A 86 8.40 12.61 9.18
N PRO A 87 7.60 13.51 8.55
CA PRO A 87 6.72 14.45 9.26
C PRO A 87 5.79 13.74 10.25
N ALA A 88 5.63 14.31 11.45
CA ALA A 88 4.69 13.82 12.43
C ALA A 88 3.24 14.03 11.94
N LEU A 89 2.46 12.95 11.94
CA LEU A 89 1.04 12.96 11.58
C LEU A 89 0.20 12.86 12.85
N ALA A 90 -0.80 13.74 12.99
CA ALA A 90 -1.74 13.69 14.11
C ALA A 90 -2.57 12.40 14.12
N ASP A 91 -3.12 12.02 15.28
CA ASP A 91 -3.99 10.82 15.43
C ASP A 91 -5.31 10.92 14.67
N ASP A 92 -5.74 12.14 14.36
CA ASP A 92 -6.90 12.42 13.54
C ASP A 92 -6.52 12.88 12.12
N ALA A 93 -5.29 12.61 11.67
CA ALA A 93 -4.88 12.87 10.30
C ALA A 93 -5.83 12.18 9.30
N THR A 94 -6.13 12.91 8.23
CA THR A 94 -6.93 12.41 7.11
C THR A 94 -6.12 11.47 6.24
N LEU A 95 -6.81 10.63 5.47
CA LEU A 95 -6.16 9.73 4.51
C LEU A 95 -5.28 10.50 3.51
N GLU A 96 -5.76 11.64 3.01
CA GLU A 96 -5.01 12.48 2.08
C GLU A 96 -3.72 13.05 2.69
N GLU A 97 -3.73 13.40 3.98
CA GLU A 97 -2.52 13.87 4.67
C GLU A 97 -1.51 12.74 4.87
N ILE A 98 -2.00 11.55 5.22
CA ILE A 98 -1.16 10.36 5.38
C ILE A 98 -0.53 10.01 4.03
N ASP A 99 -1.33 9.89 2.97
CA ASP A 99 -0.86 9.53 1.63
C ASP A 99 0.11 10.58 1.07
N ARG A 100 -0.09 11.87 1.36
CA ARG A 100 0.88 12.92 1.00
C ARG A 100 2.24 12.69 1.65
N VAL A 101 2.28 12.35 2.94
CA VAL A 101 3.54 12.08 3.64
C VAL A 101 4.22 10.82 3.09
N LEU A 102 3.46 9.76 2.86
CA LEU A 102 3.99 8.54 2.27
C LEU A 102 4.53 8.79 0.86
N GLY A 103 3.83 9.61 0.06
CA GLY A 103 4.28 10.00 -1.28
C GLY A 103 5.65 10.69 -1.27
N MET A 104 5.93 11.55 -0.28
CA MET A 104 7.26 12.16 -0.14
C MET A 104 8.36 11.13 0.14
N VAL A 105 8.08 10.14 0.98
CA VAL A 105 9.04 9.06 1.27
C VAL A 105 9.30 8.22 0.03
N TRP A 106 8.25 7.82 -0.69
CA TRP A 106 8.40 7.07 -1.94
C TRP A 106 9.22 7.85 -2.98
N GLN A 107 8.95 9.14 -3.15
CA GLN A 107 9.74 9.97 -4.06
C GLN A 107 11.21 10.07 -3.66
N ALA A 108 11.52 10.18 -2.36
CA ALA A 108 12.90 10.20 -1.89
C ALA A 108 13.63 8.89 -2.24
N VAL A 109 12.97 7.76 -1.99
CA VAL A 109 13.49 6.42 -2.32
C VAL A 109 13.68 6.26 -3.84
N GLU A 110 12.74 6.72 -4.66
CA GLU A 110 12.87 6.67 -6.12
C GLU A 110 14.04 7.52 -6.64
N VAL A 111 14.26 8.70 -6.07
CA VAL A 111 15.39 9.56 -6.42
C VAL A 111 16.71 8.91 -6.06
N THR A 112 16.87 8.40 -4.84
CA THR A 112 18.10 7.72 -4.41
C THR A 112 18.41 6.49 -5.25
N ASN A 113 17.39 5.69 -5.57
CA ASN A 113 17.55 4.56 -6.49
C ASN A 113 17.99 5.02 -7.88
N SER A 114 17.40 6.09 -8.41
CA SER A 114 17.75 6.63 -9.73
C SER A 114 19.16 7.21 -9.79
N GLU A 115 19.70 7.72 -8.69
CA GLU A 115 21.06 8.25 -8.59
C GLU A 115 22.14 7.17 -8.36
N THR A 116 21.73 5.97 -7.95
CA THR A 116 22.63 4.84 -7.65
C THR A 116 22.92 3.95 -8.89
N PHE A 117 22.23 4.18 -10.02
CA PHE A 117 22.47 3.55 -11.32
C PHE A 117 23.30 4.42 -12.27
#